data_AF-W1QIN9-F1
#
_entry.id   AF-W1QIN9-F1
#
_cell.length_a   1.000
_cell.length_b   1.000
_cell.length_c   1.000
_cell.angle_alpha   90.00
_cell.angle_beta   90.00
_cell.angle_gamma   90.00
#
_symmetry.space_group_name_H-M   'P 1'
#
loop_
_entity.id
_entity.type
_entity.pdbx_description
1 polymer ?
#
loop_
_entity_poly.entity_id
_entity_poly.type
_entity_poly.pdbx_seq_one_letter_code
_entity_poly.pdbx_strand_id
1 'polypeptide(L)'
;MFMSFRPPSLILQKIVCARPNATGLIWTSVRYQSVGIVDQKTLPDLLEKTRAIFPTNKIIRHKARQLLELARETDGYSTPVRIGIVQSPGIEPGLLTDVLVCDPLDSDQAWYTQLRQRQSEKKANQWVRFGENGVRSPFLSRELRVIQSETLGDGSTRNELHREEFRDIELLEINDPENLHSDSGISETTTAVQPSSPNDCHLYIYVKTRPGEPLEINNYPSLSVLNTQIQETGSSFQLQTQGEIAVDLEKARLANELLMESPNNVSRYLELVKKSNISALLFTLSRETSANRPAALLLRSLLSDIDEQLKFEEKPDLVKEVDALRKEIENWAQMSHFELQSKIAPYLQDVLIQRFSKITQIVPNIDDFDLVLSKYLFDDETYIQKSMFNFTPVKCHGSLLESTAKLNYLEGKIDLLLPANAEPPQPLAHPVAVLKHKVLNKDLPDLQQKISRIVLHNLATINLPAFAVCTVGHVIDYISMDTAVAVVVLSFAISSNNISKAVFRHLDAFRKSYTENLRTSIDRSLEHLRRRLNRNLEQNGLNKAEKQQLRQQLSNTLDKW
;
A
#
# COMPACT_ATOMS: atom_id res chain seq x y z
N MET A 1 24.80 65.40 -0.95
CA MET A 1 24.10 66.64 -1.37
C MET A 1 23.07 66.24 -2.42
N PHE A 2 21.78 66.37 -2.06
CA PHE A 2 20.52 66.29 -2.85
C PHE A 2 20.28 65.08 -3.79
N MET A 3 19.28 64.21 -3.57
CA MET A 3 17.79 64.32 -3.60
C MET A 3 17.12 64.27 -5.00
N SER A 4 16.02 63.51 -5.00
CA SER A 4 14.81 63.49 -5.84
C SER A 4 14.85 62.65 -7.12
N PHE A 5 13.95 61.68 -7.37
CA PHE A 5 12.48 61.50 -7.28
C PHE A 5 11.68 61.85 -8.56
N ARG A 6 11.12 60.78 -9.17
CA ARG A 6 9.86 60.64 -9.93
C ARG A 6 9.74 61.28 -11.34
N PRO A 7 8.78 60.86 -12.20
CA PRO A 7 7.81 59.73 -12.11
C PRO A 7 7.67 58.90 -13.42
N PRO A 8 6.87 57.80 -13.44
CA PRO A 8 6.24 57.30 -14.67
C PRO A 8 4.79 57.80 -14.81
N SER A 9 4.40 57.90 -16.08
CA SER A 9 3.25 58.58 -16.66
C SER A 9 1.88 57.97 -16.36
N LEU A 10 0.92 58.88 -16.10
CA LEU A 10 -0.52 58.68 -16.19
C LEU A 10 -0.98 58.35 -17.62
N ILE A 11 -1.89 57.39 -17.77
CA ILE A 11 -2.88 57.39 -18.86
C ILE A 11 -4.28 57.36 -18.23
N LEU A 12 -5.01 58.45 -18.47
CA LEU A 12 -6.39 58.73 -18.13
C LEU A 12 -7.29 58.41 -19.34
N GLN A 13 -8.44 57.76 -19.11
CA GLN A 13 -9.71 57.93 -19.84
C GLN A 13 -10.74 56.98 -19.20
N LYS A 14 -12.01 57.32 -18.94
CA LYS A 14 -12.82 58.52 -19.17
C LYS A 14 -14.02 58.42 -18.21
N ILE A 15 -14.33 59.51 -17.53
CA ILE A 15 -15.50 59.68 -16.67
C ILE A 15 -16.74 59.85 -17.54
N VAL A 16 -17.82 59.13 -17.25
CA VAL A 16 -19.19 59.53 -17.60
C VAL A 16 -19.97 59.63 -16.30
N CYS A 17 -20.34 60.87 -15.95
CA CYS A 17 -21.24 61.19 -14.85
C CYS A 17 -22.69 60.93 -15.27
N ALA A 18 -23.44 60.23 -14.43
CA ALA A 18 -24.88 60.42 -14.27
C ALA A 18 -25.17 60.48 -12.76
N ARG A 19 -25.93 61.49 -12.35
CA ARG A 19 -26.16 61.92 -10.96
C ARG A 19 -27.28 61.10 -10.27
N PRO A 20 -27.50 61.29 -8.94
CA PRO A 20 -27.66 60.22 -7.96
C PRO A 20 -29.12 59.92 -7.61
N ASN A 21 -29.38 58.81 -6.92
CA ASN A 21 -30.30 58.76 -5.78
C ASN A 21 -30.18 57.45 -4.99
N ALA A 22 -30.35 57.60 -3.67
CA ALA A 22 -30.77 56.61 -2.68
C ALA A 22 -29.76 55.53 -2.21
N THR A 23 -29.15 55.82 -1.05
CA THR A 23 -29.04 54.94 0.13
C THR A 23 -28.54 53.49 -0.06
N GLY A 24 -27.30 53.24 0.36
CA GLY A 24 -26.80 51.89 0.62
C GLY A 24 -25.33 51.89 1.00
N LEU A 25 -25.04 51.89 2.31
CA LEU A 25 -23.71 51.63 2.84
C LEU A 25 -23.33 50.17 2.52
N ILE A 26 -22.56 49.97 1.45
CA ILE A 26 -21.92 48.68 1.13
C ILE A 26 -20.49 48.75 1.67
N TRP A 27 -20.21 47.97 2.71
CA TRP A 27 -18.85 47.64 3.11
C TRP A 27 -18.26 46.67 2.08
N THR A 28 -17.42 47.16 1.18
CA THR A 28 -16.61 46.29 0.30
C THR A 28 -15.42 45.76 1.08
N SER A 29 -15.33 44.43 1.19
CA SER A 29 -14.19 43.75 1.81
C SER A 29 -12.91 43.97 0.98
N VAL A 30 -11.84 44.31 1.68
CA VAL A 30 -10.50 44.44 1.09
C VAL A 30 -9.91 43.04 0.94
N ARG A 31 -9.83 42.53 -0.29
CA ARG A 31 -9.00 41.35 -0.62
C ARG A 31 -7.53 41.75 -0.59
N TYR A 32 -6.78 41.21 0.35
CA TYR A 32 -5.32 41.16 0.25
C TYR A 32 -4.93 40.10 -0.79
N GLN A 33 -4.51 40.54 -1.98
CA GLN A 33 -3.69 39.72 -2.87
C GLN A 33 -2.24 39.79 -2.38
N SER A 34 -1.74 38.70 -1.81
CA SER A 34 -0.29 38.49 -1.68
C SER A 34 0.23 37.83 -2.95
N VAL A 35 1.16 38.52 -3.60
CA VAL A 35 2.00 38.01 -4.69
C VAL A 35 3.14 37.22 -4.06
N GLY A 36 3.30 35.96 -4.48
CA GLY A 36 4.41 35.10 -4.07
C GLY A 36 4.17 33.65 -4.49
N ILE A 37 4.50 33.32 -5.74
CA ILE A 37 4.43 31.97 -6.30
C ILE A 37 5.50 31.10 -5.63
N VAL A 38 5.05 30.31 -4.65
CA VAL A 38 5.58 28.98 -4.34
C VAL A 38 4.34 28.10 -4.42
N ASP A 39 4.37 27.03 -5.22
CA ASP A 39 3.24 26.08 -5.34
C ASP A 39 2.91 25.45 -3.98
N GLN A 40 2.12 26.16 -3.17
CA GLN A 40 1.52 25.64 -1.96
C GLN A 40 0.34 24.80 -2.41
N LYS A 41 0.57 23.48 -2.55
CA LYS A 41 -0.53 22.52 -2.71
C LYS A 41 -1.58 22.79 -1.64
N THR A 42 -2.83 22.87 -2.05
CA THR A 42 -3.92 23.13 -1.11
C THR A 42 -4.08 21.93 -0.18
N LEU A 43 -4.59 22.13 1.05
CA LEU A 43 -4.82 21.01 1.97
C LEU A 43 -5.66 19.88 1.33
N PRO A 44 -6.72 20.16 0.55
CA PRO A 44 -7.42 19.12 -0.19
C PRO A 44 -6.53 18.28 -1.11
N ASP A 45 -5.60 18.91 -1.83
CA ASP A 45 -4.66 18.20 -2.71
C ASP A 45 -3.73 17.28 -1.90
N LEU A 46 -3.27 17.73 -0.73
CA LEU A 46 -2.42 16.93 0.17
C LEU A 46 -3.17 15.73 0.75
N LEU A 47 -4.45 15.91 1.09
CA LEU A 47 -5.28 14.83 1.64
C LEU A 47 -5.63 13.79 0.58
N GLU A 48 -5.95 14.20 -0.65
CA GLU A 48 -6.14 13.25 -1.76
C GLU A 48 -4.84 12.51 -2.09
N LYS A 49 -3.70 13.21 -2.05
CA LYS A 49 -2.38 12.56 -2.21
C LYS A 49 -2.10 11.55 -1.10
N THR A 50 -2.46 11.86 0.15
CA THR A 50 -2.37 10.94 1.29
C THR A 50 -3.16 9.66 1.03
N ARG A 51 -4.38 9.78 0.51
CA ARG A 51 -5.22 8.61 0.19
C ARG A 51 -4.61 7.73 -0.91
N ALA A 52 -3.94 8.33 -1.88
CA ALA A 52 -3.27 7.61 -2.97
C ALA A 52 -1.98 6.90 -2.52
N ILE A 53 -1.19 7.55 -1.65
CA ILE A 53 0.09 7.02 -1.17
C ILE A 53 -0.09 5.89 -0.13
N PHE A 54 -1.19 5.92 0.64
CA PHE A 54 -1.51 4.93 1.67
C PHE A 54 -2.76 4.09 1.31
N PRO A 55 -2.78 3.32 0.20
CA PRO A 55 -4.00 2.67 -0.28
C PRO A 55 -4.47 1.52 0.62
N THR A 56 -3.53 0.85 1.30
CA THR A 56 -3.77 -0.33 2.14
C THR A 56 -4.18 0.04 3.58
N ASN A 57 -3.83 1.24 4.06
CA ASN A 57 -4.19 1.67 5.42
C ASN A 57 -5.56 2.34 5.43
N LYS A 58 -6.58 1.59 5.88
CA LYS A 58 -7.96 2.07 5.96
C LYS A 58 -8.12 3.27 6.91
N ILE A 59 -7.39 3.30 8.04
CA ILE A 59 -7.52 4.34 9.07
C ILE A 59 -7.03 5.69 8.53
N ILE A 60 -5.83 5.72 7.93
CA ILE A 60 -5.24 6.92 7.33
C ILE A 60 -6.16 7.47 6.23
N ARG A 61 -6.67 6.59 5.35
CA ARG A 61 -7.59 6.98 4.28
C ARG A 61 -8.89 7.56 4.80
N HIS A 62 -9.39 7.03 5.92
CA HIS A 62 -10.62 7.46 6.54
C HIS A 62 -10.48 8.85 7.16
N LYS A 63 -9.45 9.05 7.99
CA LYS A 63 -9.12 10.36 8.59
C LYS A 63 -8.85 11.42 7.52
N ALA A 64 -8.17 11.07 6.42
CA ALA A 64 -7.96 11.97 5.30
C ALA A 64 -9.27 12.38 4.60
N ARG A 65 -10.25 11.47 4.48
CA ARG A 65 -11.57 11.78 3.93
C ARG A 65 -12.35 12.73 4.85
N GLN A 66 -12.34 12.47 6.15
CA GLN A 66 -13.00 13.32 7.14
C GLN A 66 -12.42 14.74 7.18
N LEU A 67 -11.10 14.87 7.06
CA LEU A 67 -10.44 16.17 6.92
C LEU A 67 -10.85 16.89 5.64
N LEU A 68 -11.04 16.16 4.52
CA LEU A 68 -11.55 16.73 3.28
C LEU A 68 -12.98 17.24 3.44
N GLU A 69 -13.84 16.52 4.18
CA GLU A 69 -15.19 16.97 4.53
C GLU A 69 -15.15 18.26 5.35
N LEU A 70 -14.36 18.29 6.43
CA LEU A 70 -14.22 19.48 7.30
C LEU A 70 -13.61 20.71 6.62
N ALA A 71 -12.79 20.49 5.58
CA ALA A 71 -12.12 21.53 4.80
C ALA A 71 -12.95 22.07 3.63
N ARG A 72 -14.04 21.40 3.24
CA ARG A 72 -14.97 21.90 2.22
C ARG A 72 -15.92 22.92 2.85
N GLU A 73 -15.60 24.20 2.71
CA GLU A 73 -16.58 25.26 2.90
C GLU A 73 -17.54 25.26 1.70
N THR A 74 -18.76 24.78 1.89
CA THR A 74 -19.85 24.91 0.90
C THR A 74 -20.65 26.16 1.18
N ASP A 75 -20.60 27.14 0.27
CA ASP A 75 -21.55 28.26 0.11
C ASP A 75 -22.16 28.82 1.42
N GLY A 76 -21.30 29.23 2.36
CA GLY A 76 -21.71 29.90 3.60
C GLY A 76 -22.14 28.99 4.77
N TYR A 77 -22.14 27.67 4.58
CA TYR A 77 -22.46 26.68 5.61
C TYR A 77 -21.24 25.84 5.97
N SER A 78 -20.85 25.87 7.26
CA SER A 78 -19.79 25.00 7.80
C SER A 78 -20.33 23.58 7.99
N THR A 79 -19.61 22.57 7.50
CA THR A 79 -19.92 21.17 7.81
C THR A 79 -19.94 20.94 9.33
N PRO A 80 -20.96 20.23 9.87
CA PRO A 80 -21.08 19.98 11.29
C PRO A 80 -19.95 19.06 11.79
N VAL A 81 -19.58 19.23 13.06
CA VAL A 81 -18.60 18.41 13.75
C VAL A 81 -19.29 17.18 14.32
N ARG A 82 -19.04 16.02 13.73
CA ARG A 82 -19.50 14.72 14.23
C ARG A 82 -18.69 14.24 15.42
N ILE A 83 -19.37 13.88 16.51
CA ILE A 83 -18.78 13.44 17.77
C ILE A 83 -19.36 12.09 18.19
N GLY A 84 -18.51 11.09 18.41
CA GLY A 84 -18.93 9.79 18.95
C GLY A 84 -18.90 9.79 20.48
N ILE A 85 -20.00 9.40 21.13
CA ILE A 85 -20.07 9.22 22.58
C ILE A 85 -19.98 7.74 22.89
N VAL A 86 -18.97 7.36 23.68
CA VAL A 86 -18.73 6.00 24.15
C VAL A 86 -18.81 6.02 25.66
N GLN A 87 -19.78 5.29 26.22
CA GLN A 87 -20.00 5.23 27.67
C GLN A 87 -19.56 3.88 28.24
N SER A 88 -19.00 3.89 29.45
CA SER A 88 -18.65 2.65 30.14
C SER A 88 -19.91 1.86 30.54
N PRO A 89 -19.82 0.51 30.65
CA PRO A 89 -20.99 -0.34 30.94
C PRO A 89 -21.71 -0.05 32.27
N GLY A 90 -21.04 0.66 33.20
CA GLY A 90 -21.60 1.06 34.49
C GLY A 90 -22.42 2.34 34.45
N ILE A 91 -22.56 3.00 33.29
CA ILE A 91 -23.33 4.22 33.09
C ILE A 91 -24.59 3.88 32.29
N GLU A 92 -25.70 4.55 32.59
CA GLU A 92 -26.92 4.40 31.81
C GLU A 92 -26.67 4.81 30.34
N PRO A 93 -27.00 3.94 29.36
CA PRO A 93 -26.85 4.25 27.93
C PRO A 93 -27.60 5.52 27.55
N GLY A 94 -26.92 6.42 26.84
CA GLY A 94 -27.44 7.70 26.39
C GLY A 94 -27.49 8.79 27.46
N LEU A 95 -27.06 8.53 28.71
CA LEU A 95 -27.12 9.52 29.79
C LEU A 95 -26.43 10.85 29.46
N LEU A 96 -25.23 10.81 28.86
CA LEU A 96 -24.56 12.05 28.45
C LEU A 96 -25.29 12.72 27.28
N THR A 97 -25.75 11.94 26.30
CA THR A 97 -26.53 12.43 25.16
C THR A 97 -27.77 13.18 25.66
N ASP A 98 -28.53 12.60 26.61
CA ASP A 98 -29.72 13.22 27.19
C ASP A 98 -29.43 14.56 27.85
N VAL A 99 -28.33 14.64 28.61
CA VAL A 99 -27.93 15.85 29.31
C VAL A 99 -27.53 16.95 28.34
N LEU A 100 -26.80 16.61 27.26
CA LEU A 100 -26.33 17.57 26.25
C LEU A 100 -27.44 18.04 25.29
N VAL A 101 -28.44 17.20 25.06
CA VAL A 101 -29.45 17.45 24.04
C VAL A 101 -30.66 18.17 24.62
N CYS A 102 -31.02 17.91 25.89
CA CYS A 102 -32.19 18.49 26.52
C CYS A 102 -32.21 20.03 26.44
N ASP A 103 -33.30 20.57 25.89
CA ASP A 103 -33.65 21.98 26.03
C ASP A 103 -34.83 22.10 27.02
N PRO A 104 -34.55 22.35 28.31
CA PRO A 104 -35.60 22.43 29.32
C PRO A 104 -36.50 23.67 29.18
N LEU A 105 -36.18 24.60 28.28
CA LEU A 105 -36.94 25.82 28.02
C LEU A 105 -37.79 25.72 26.74
N ASP A 106 -37.66 24.63 25.97
CA ASP A 106 -38.48 24.40 24.78
C ASP A 106 -39.95 24.15 25.16
N SER A 107 -40.85 24.79 24.41
CA SER A 107 -42.30 24.65 24.59
C SER A 107 -42.83 23.29 24.11
N ASP A 108 -42.12 22.61 23.20
CA ASP A 108 -42.49 21.30 22.69
C ASP A 108 -41.50 20.22 23.18
N GLN A 109 -41.89 19.49 24.22
CA GLN A 109 -41.10 18.40 24.80
C GLN A 109 -41.38 17.02 24.16
N ALA A 110 -42.18 16.96 23.09
CA ALA A 110 -42.54 15.71 22.44
C ALA A 110 -41.30 15.00 21.86
N TRP A 111 -40.36 15.76 21.31
CA TRP A 111 -39.12 15.22 20.72
C TRP A 111 -38.20 14.63 21.80
N TYR A 112 -38.09 15.28 22.97
CA TYR A 112 -37.28 14.80 24.09
C TYR A 112 -37.85 13.51 24.67
N THR A 113 -39.17 13.44 24.79
CA THR A 113 -39.89 12.24 25.23
C THR A 113 -39.68 11.08 24.24
N GLN A 114 -39.74 11.34 22.93
CA GLN A 114 -39.43 10.34 21.90
C GLN A 114 -37.95 9.92 21.92
N LEU A 115 -37.03 10.81 22.26
CA LEU A 115 -35.60 10.49 22.41
C LEU A 115 -35.36 9.55 23.59
N ARG A 116 -35.99 9.79 24.75
CA ARG A 116 -35.92 8.87 25.90
C ARG A 116 -36.59 7.52 25.64
N GLN A 117 -37.71 7.49 24.92
CA GLN A 117 -38.37 6.22 24.57
C GLN A 117 -37.46 5.32 23.70
N ARG A 118 -36.62 5.91 22.84
CA ARG A 118 -35.66 5.19 21.97
C ARG A 118 -34.57 4.44 22.75
N GLN A 119 -34.12 4.95 23.90
CA GLN A 119 -33.10 4.30 24.74
C GLN A 119 -33.54 2.96 25.34
N SER A 120 -34.84 2.66 25.32
CA SER A 120 -35.36 1.37 25.75
C SER A 120 -35.11 0.23 24.74
N GLU A 121 -34.80 0.55 23.48
CA GLU A 121 -34.51 -0.40 22.39
C GLU A 121 -32.99 -0.64 22.24
N LYS A 122 -32.39 -1.23 23.28
CA LYS A 122 -30.92 -1.27 23.57
C LYS A 122 -30.03 -2.23 22.74
N LYS A 123 -29.90 -2.12 21.40
CA LYS A 123 -28.92 -2.98 20.68
C LYS A 123 -28.13 -2.39 19.50
N ALA A 124 -28.41 -1.19 19.03
CA ALA A 124 -27.75 -0.63 17.84
C ALA A 124 -27.06 0.72 18.15
N ASN A 125 -25.97 1.01 17.44
CA ASN A 125 -25.35 2.35 17.43
C ASN A 125 -26.30 3.33 16.70
N GLN A 126 -26.48 4.55 17.22
CA GLN A 126 -27.51 5.47 16.73
C GLN A 126 -26.98 6.89 16.54
N TRP A 127 -27.18 7.43 15.33
CA TRP A 127 -26.92 8.84 15.03
C TRP A 127 -28.04 9.72 15.55
N VAL A 128 -27.67 10.79 16.23
CA VAL A 128 -28.56 11.88 16.62
C VAL A 128 -28.06 13.16 15.95
N ARG A 129 -28.76 13.60 14.89
CA ARG A 129 -28.41 14.79 14.11
C ARG A 129 -29.07 16.05 14.69
N PHE A 130 -28.32 17.16 14.78
CA PHE A 130 -28.77 18.45 15.29
C PHE A 130 -28.41 19.57 14.30
N GLY A 131 -29.31 20.53 14.06
CA GLY A 131 -29.10 21.61 13.08
C GLY A 131 -30.40 22.15 12.46
N GLU A 132 -30.30 22.98 11.41
CA GLU A 132 -31.41 23.73 10.77
C GLU A 132 -32.65 22.87 10.41
N ASN A 133 -32.47 21.56 10.18
CA ASN A 133 -33.54 20.60 9.83
C ASN A 133 -33.81 19.54 10.91
N GLY A 134 -33.23 19.69 12.12
CA GLY A 134 -33.30 18.71 13.22
C GLY A 134 -33.66 19.32 14.58
N VAL A 135 -33.36 18.60 15.66
CA VAL A 135 -33.61 19.05 17.04
C VAL A 135 -32.73 20.27 17.35
N ARG A 136 -33.33 21.34 17.90
CA ARG A 136 -32.60 22.55 18.32
C ARG A 136 -32.13 22.36 19.75
N SER A 137 -30.83 22.15 19.95
CA SER A 137 -30.23 22.12 21.29
C SER A 137 -29.49 23.43 21.57
N PRO A 138 -29.65 24.03 22.77
CA PRO A 138 -28.92 25.22 23.20
C PRO A 138 -27.40 24.98 23.35
N PHE A 139 -26.95 23.72 23.26
CA PHE A 139 -25.55 23.34 23.42
C PHE A 139 -24.91 22.86 22.11
N LEU A 140 -25.70 22.29 21.20
CA LEU A 140 -25.18 21.68 19.96
C LEU A 140 -25.37 22.57 18.73
N SER A 141 -26.35 23.48 18.75
CA SER A 141 -26.57 24.41 17.64
C SER A 141 -25.59 25.58 17.72
N ARG A 142 -24.99 25.97 16.58
CA ARG A 142 -24.14 27.17 16.46
C ARG A 142 -24.88 28.42 16.92
N GLU A 143 -26.15 28.52 16.54
CA GLU A 143 -26.97 29.67 16.88
C GLU A 143 -27.27 29.72 18.38
N LEU A 144 -27.67 28.63 19.00
CA LEU A 144 -28.21 28.69 20.37
C LEU A 144 -27.13 28.60 21.46
N ARG A 145 -25.88 28.31 21.08
CA ARG A 145 -24.76 28.18 22.01
C ARG A 145 -24.47 29.47 22.78
N VAL A 146 -24.46 29.33 24.10
CA VAL A 146 -24.11 30.41 25.03
C VAL A 146 -22.62 30.74 24.90
N ILE A 147 -22.31 32.02 24.71
CA ILE A 147 -20.93 32.52 24.79
C ILE A 147 -20.47 32.40 26.24
N GLN A 148 -19.60 31.43 26.51
CA GLN A 148 -19.03 31.21 27.83
C GLN A 148 -17.66 31.87 27.90
N SER A 149 -17.50 32.82 28.82
CA SER A 149 -16.19 33.34 29.24
C SER A 149 -15.78 32.62 30.52
N GLU A 150 -14.85 31.68 30.45
CA GLU A 150 -14.29 31.05 31.64
C GLU A 150 -12.82 31.48 31.79
N THR A 151 -12.47 32.02 32.97
CA THR A 151 -11.08 32.20 33.37
C THR A 151 -10.57 30.88 33.92
N LEU A 152 -9.96 30.05 33.08
CA LEU A 152 -9.14 28.95 33.57
C LEU A 152 -7.94 29.52 34.35
N GLY A 153 -7.56 28.82 35.43
CA GLY A 153 -6.55 29.25 36.40
C GLY A 153 -5.30 29.85 35.76
N ASP A 154 -4.79 30.90 36.43
CA ASP A 154 -3.68 31.82 36.09
C ASP A 154 -4.04 33.19 35.52
N GLY A 155 -5.33 33.50 35.32
CA GLY A 155 -5.84 34.89 35.28
C GLY A 155 -5.27 35.83 34.20
N SER A 156 -4.48 35.33 33.25
CA SER A 156 -3.72 36.17 32.31
C SER A 156 -4.20 36.10 30.85
N THR A 157 -5.09 35.17 30.49
CA THR A 157 -5.71 35.12 29.16
C THR A 157 -7.21 34.83 29.25
N ARG A 158 -8.04 35.82 28.92
CA ARG A 158 -9.46 35.59 28.63
C ARG A 158 -9.56 35.04 27.22
N ASN A 159 -9.77 33.73 27.09
CA ASN A 159 -10.15 33.13 25.83
C ASN A 159 -11.67 33.25 25.69
N GLU A 160 -12.12 34.37 25.11
CA GLU A 160 -13.53 34.53 24.74
C GLU A 160 -13.76 33.75 23.44
N LEU A 161 -14.68 32.77 23.47
CA LEU A 161 -15.09 32.04 22.26
C LEU A 161 -16.15 32.87 21.54
N HIS A 162 -15.90 33.24 20.28
CA HIS A 162 -16.84 34.01 19.49
C HIS A 162 -17.88 33.09 18.82
N ARG A 163 -19.15 33.52 18.79
CA ARG A 163 -20.26 32.74 18.20
C ARG A 163 -20.07 32.47 16.71
N GLU A 164 -19.34 33.34 16.01
CA GLU A 164 -18.99 33.17 14.60
C GLU A 164 -18.09 31.95 14.36
N GLU A 165 -17.36 31.50 15.37
CA GLU A 165 -16.42 30.38 15.31
C GLU A 165 -17.07 29.02 15.63
N PHE A 166 -18.30 29.01 16.17
CA PHE A 166 -18.99 27.77 16.46
C PHE A 166 -19.45 27.08 15.18
N ARG A 167 -19.23 25.77 15.10
CA ARG A 167 -19.78 24.87 14.07
C ARG A 167 -20.82 23.99 14.71
N ASP A 168 -21.93 23.68 14.03
CA ASP A 168 -22.94 22.73 14.52
C ASP A 168 -22.33 21.38 14.90
N ILE A 169 -22.92 20.68 15.88
CA ILE A 169 -22.41 19.40 16.38
C ILE A 169 -23.44 18.30 16.13
N GLU A 170 -22.99 17.18 15.55
CA GLU A 170 -23.76 15.94 15.40
C GLU A 170 -23.23 14.90 16.40
N LEU A 171 -24.11 14.19 17.10
CA LEU A 171 -23.70 13.16 18.07
C LEU A 171 -24.03 11.76 17.55
N LEU A 172 -23.10 10.83 17.71
CA LEU A 172 -23.29 9.40 17.49
C LEU A 172 -23.16 8.68 18.83
N GLU A 173 -24.22 8.02 19.27
CA GLU A 173 -24.19 7.17 20.46
C GLU A 173 -23.68 5.78 20.09
N ILE A 174 -22.61 5.36 20.75
CA ILE A 174 -21.95 4.08 20.52
C ILE A 174 -22.25 3.19 21.72
N ASN A 175 -23.24 2.32 21.53
CA ASN A 175 -23.74 1.41 22.55
C ASN A 175 -23.05 0.05 22.51
N ASP A 176 -22.45 -0.32 21.38
CA ASP A 176 -21.62 -1.51 21.23
C ASP A 176 -20.26 -1.14 20.61
N PRO A 177 -19.21 -1.00 21.45
CA PRO A 177 -17.88 -0.67 20.99
C PRO A 177 -17.19 -1.82 20.23
N GLU A 178 -17.64 -3.06 20.38
CA GLU A 178 -17.07 -4.22 19.68
C GLU A 178 -17.55 -4.28 18.21
N ASN A 179 -18.72 -3.72 17.92
CA ASN A 179 -19.28 -3.63 16.56
C ASN A 179 -18.86 -2.36 15.79
N LEU A 180 -17.83 -1.63 16.22
CA LEU A 180 -17.35 -0.42 15.52
C LEU A 180 -16.80 -0.67 14.10
N HIS A 181 -16.55 -1.94 13.74
CA HIS A 181 -15.94 -2.34 12.48
C HIS A 181 -16.90 -3.06 11.51
N SER A 182 -18.16 -3.26 11.89
CA SER A 182 -19.18 -3.86 11.03
C SER A 182 -20.07 -2.77 10.42
N ASP A 183 -20.12 -2.68 9.08
CA ASP A 183 -20.98 -1.74 8.33
C ASP A 183 -22.49 -2.02 8.51
N SER A 184 -22.85 -3.01 9.33
CA SER A 184 -24.18 -3.60 9.44
C SER A 184 -24.78 -3.35 10.83
N GLY A 185 -25.34 -2.17 11.09
CA GLY A 185 -26.09 -1.99 12.34
C GLY A 185 -26.45 -0.58 12.79
N ILE A 186 -26.54 0.41 11.90
CA ILE A 186 -26.90 1.78 12.30
C ILE A 186 -28.36 2.04 11.93
N SER A 187 -29.19 2.33 12.92
CA SER A 187 -30.60 2.69 12.74
C SER A 187 -30.75 4.20 12.80
N GLU A 188 -31.24 4.83 11.73
CA GLU A 188 -31.51 6.27 11.67
C GLU A 188 -32.93 6.58 12.15
N THR A 189 -33.08 7.65 12.94
CA THR A 189 -34.38 8.29 13.20
C THR A 189 -34.33 9.76 12.81
N THR A 190 -34.17 10.06 11.51
CA THR A 190 -34.83 11.16 10.76
C THR A 190 -34.24 11.26 9.34
N THR A 191 -35.07 11.69 8.40
CA THR A 191 -34.94 11.55 6.93
C THR A 191 -33.65 12.06 6.29
N ALA A 192 -33.14 11.23 5.36
CA ALA A 192 -32.18 11.46 4.27
C ALA A 192 -30.68 11.54 4.63
N VAL A 193 -29.97 10.42 4.40
CA VAL A 193 -28.73 10.19 3.60
C VAL A 193 -27.98 9.02 4.25
N GLN A 194 -27.61 8.04 3.40
CA GLN A 194 -27.02 6.70 3.66
C GLN A 194 -26.16 6.50 4.94
N PRO A 195 -26.08 5.26 5.46
CA PRO A 195 -25.40 4.95 6.72
C PRO A 195 -23.93 5.38 6.70
N SER A 196 -23.63 6.44 7.43
CA SER A 196 -22.27 6.83 7.79
C SER A 196 -21.75 5.89 8.88
N SER A 197 -20.68 5.15 8.55
CA SER A 197 -19.97 4.20 9.42
C SER A 197 -19.66 4.83 10.79
N PRO A 198 -19.60 4.07 11.90
CA PRO A 198 -19.19 4.63 13.20
C PRO A 198 -17.74 5.18 13.21
N ASN A 199 -16.98 4.93 12.14
CA ASN A 199 -15.70 5.58 11.90
C ASN A 199 -15.82 7.03 11.40
N ASP A 200 -17.02 7.52 11.05
CA ASP A 200 -17.25 8.86 10.47
C ASP A 200 -17.22 10.01 11.49
N CYS A 201 -16.89 9.74 12.77
CA CYS A 201 -16.72 10.76 13.80
C CYS A 201 -15.37 11.50 13.71
N HIS A 202 -15.39 12.81 13.93
CA HIS A 202 -14.18 13.65 13.97
C HIS A 202 -13.50 13.65 15.34
N LEU A 203 -14.28 13.44 16.41
CA LEU A 203 -13.88 13.47 17.81
C LEU A 203 -14.67 12.41 18.59
N TYR A 204 -14.10 11.83 19.63
CA TYR A 204 -14.82 10.93 20.55
C TYR A 204 -14.87 11.50 21.97
N ILE A 205 -15.95 11.22 22.69
CA ILE A 205 -16.09 11.49 24.12
C ILE A 205 -16.21 10.14 24.83
N TYR A 206 -15.23 9.83 25.69
CA TYR A 206 -15.22 8.64 26.52
C TYR A 206 -15.74 8.99 27.91
N VAL A 207 -16.89 8.43 28.28
CA VAL A 207 -17.47 8.60 29.62
C VAL A 207 -17.08 7.40 30.48
N LYS A 208 -16.26 7.65 31.50
CA LYS A 208 -15.64 6.65 32.36
C LYS A 208 -16.27 6.67 33.75
N THR A 209 -16.26 5.53 34.44
CA THR A 209 -16.66 5.46 35.85
C THR A 209 -15.48 5.59 36.81
N ARG A 210 -14.27 5.24 36.35
CA ARG A 210 -13.05 5.26 37.16
C ARG A 210 -11.92 5.97 36.42
N PRO A 211 -11.06 6.71 37.13
CA PRO A 211 -9.88 7.31 36.52
C PRO A 211 -8.97 6.20 35.96
N GLY A 212 -8.45 6.39 34.75
CA GLY A 212 -7.56 5.43 34.10
C GLY A 212 -8.24 4.19 33.48
N GLU A 213 -9.57 4.17 33.38
CA GLU A 213 -10.29 3.11 32.65
C GLU A 213 -9.91 3.15 31.14
N PRO A 214 -9.38 2.05 30.55
CA PRO A 214 -8.99 2.02 29.14
C PRO A 214 -10.24 1.83 28.27
N LEU A 215 -10.82 2.95 27.85
CA LEU A 215 -11.96 2.99 26.92
C LEU A 215 -11.58 3.53 25.54
N GLU A 216 -10.30 3.82 25.30
CA GLU A 216 -9.84 4.44 24.06
C GLU A 216 -9.94 3.46 22.89
N ILE A 217 -10.95 3.69 22.05
CA ILE A 217 -11.15 2.99 20.79
C ILE A 217 -10.42 3.78 19.72
N ASN A 218 -9.22 3.31 19.37
CA ASN A 218 -8.36 3.86 18.31
C ASN A 218 -7.67 5.21 18.62
N ASN A 219 -6.68 5.56 17.79
CA ASN A 219 -5.91 6.81 17.86
C ASN A 219 -6.70 8.06 17.39
N TYR A 220 -8.01 8.15 17.59
CA TYR A 220 -8.78 9.36 17.23
C TYR A 220 -8.65 10.45 18.29
N PRO A 221 -8.87 11.74 17.93
CA PRO A 221 -9.00 12.79 18.92
C PRO A 221 -10.09 12.42 19.93
N SER A 222 -9.82 12.62 21.22
CA SER A 222 -10.77 12.23 22.26
C SER A 222 -10.80 13.16 23.47
N LEU A 223 -11.93 13.15 24.16
CA LEU A 223 -12.17 13.82 25.45
C LEU A 223 -12.59 12.77 26.47
N SER A 224 -11.96 12.76 27.64
CA SER A 224 -12.31 11.85 28.73
C SER A 224 -13.16 12.58 29.78
N VAL A 225 -14.36 12.06 30.03
CA VAL A 225 -15.31 12.55 31.04
C VAL A 225 -15.42 11.51 32.14
N LEU A 226 -15.15 11.90 33.38
CA LEU A 226 -15.28 11.03 34.54
C LEU A 226 -16.63 11.28 35.22
N ASN A 227 -17.53 10.31 35.16
CA ASN A 227 -18.83 10.39 35.83
C ASN A 227 -18.66 10.11 37.33
N THR A 228 -18.46 11.16 38.13
CA THR A 228 -18.31 11.04 39.59
C THR A 228 -19.55 11.56 40.30
N GLN A 229 -20.04 10.78 41.27
CA GLN A 229 -20.95 11.32 42.28
C GLN A 229 -20.11 12.18 43.23
N ILE A 230 -20.00 13.48 42.96
CA ILE A 230 -19.25 14.39 43.82
C ILE A 230 -19.99 14.43 45.17
N GLN A 231 -19.45 13.73 46.17
CA GLN A 231 -19.87 13.86 47.56
C GLN A 231 -19.22 15.12 48.13
N GLU A 232 -20.03 15.99 48.74
CA GLU A 232 -19.60 17.15 49.51
C GLU A 232 -18.88 16.69 50.79
N THR A 233 -17.66 16.19 50.68
CA THR A 233 -16.74 16.11 51.82
C THR A 233 -15.68 17.19 51.63
N GLY A 234 -15.62 18.11 52.59
CA GLY A 234 -14.74 19.27 52.56
C GLY A 234 -13.26 18.88 52.37
N SER A 235 -12.49 19.87 51.90
CA SER A 235 -11.04 19.88 51.63
C SER A 235 -10.58 19.44 50.24
N SER A 236 -10.43 20.43 49.34
CA SER A 236 -9.17 20.80 48.68
C SER A 236 -8.23 19.73 48.13
N PHE A 237 -8.74 18.58 47.67
CA PHE A 237 -7.97 17.63 46.86
C PHE A 237 -8.70 17.40 45.53
N GLN A 238 -8.66 18.40 44.64
CA GLN A 238 -8.91 18.19 43.23
C GLN A 238 -7.74 17.39 42.66
N LEU A 239 -7.85 16.07 42.68
CA LEU A 239 -7.11 15.23 41.74
C LEU A 239 -7.66 15.53 40.34
N GLN A 240 -7.24 16.65 39.75
CA GLN A 240 -7.27 16.81 38.30
C GLN A 240 -6.16 15.92 37.76
N THR A 241 -6.49 14.67 37.46
CA THR A 241 -5.71 13.90 36.49
C THR A 241 -5.68 14.71 35.20
N GLN A 242 -4.48 15.01 34.70
CA GLN A 242 -4.29 15.85 33.51
C GLN A 242 -5.16 15.33 32.36
N GLY A 243 -6.16 16.12 31.95
CA GLY A 243 -7.00 15.85 30.76
C GLY A 243 -8.35 15.19 30.99
N GLU A 244 -8.75 14.83 32.22
CA GLU A 244 -10.07 14.26 32.52
C GLU A 244 -11.02 15.31 33.15
N ILE A 245 -12.26 15.40 32.64
CA ILE A 245 -13.29 16.32 33.16
C ILE A 245 -14.23 15.55 34.08
N ALA A 246 -14.23 15.87 35.37
CA ALA A 246 -15.18 15.28 36.32
C ALA A 246 -16.55 15.97 36.24
N VAL A 247 -17.59 15.20 35.96
CA VAL A 247 -18.98 15.68 35.82
C VAL A 247 -19.93 14.71 36.52
N ASP A 248 -20.89 15.22 37.29
CA ASP A 248 -21.97 14.41 37.86
C ASP A 248 -23.18 14.45 36.92
N LEU A 249 -23.25 13.47 36.02
CA LEU A 249 -24.26 13.44 34.95
C LEU A 249 -25.68 13.26 35.49
N GLU A 250 -25.83 12.58 36.62
CA GLU A 250 -27.12 12.37 37.28
C GLU A 250 -27.69 13.67 37.83
N LYS A 251 -26.88 14.48 38.50
CA LYS A 251 -27.30 15.82 38.95
C LYS A 251 -27.64 16.74 37.78
N ALA A 252 -26.91 16.65 36.67
CA ALA A 252 -27.21 17.43 35.47
C ALA A 252 -28.56 17.03 34.85
N ARG A 253 -28.86 15.73 34.78
CA ARG A 253 -30.16 15.21 34.33
C ARG A 253 -31.30 15.69 35.23
N LEU A 254 -31.15 15.55 36.55
CA LEU A 254 -32.15 15.99 37.52
C LEU A 254 -32.40 17.50 37.46
N ALA A 255 -31.37 18.30 37.18
CA ALA A 255 -31.53 19.73 36.98
C ALA A 255 -32.46 20.00 35.79
N ASN A 256 -32.19 19.38 34.65
CA ASN A 256 -33.01 19.54 33.44
C ASN A 256 -34.46 19.12 33.68
N GLU A 257 -34.70 17.99 34.37
CA GLU A 257 -36.05 17.51 34.72
C GLU A 257 -36.83 18.51 35.58
N LEU A 258 -36.20 19.05 36.63
CA LEU A 258 -36.84 20.02 37.51
C LEU A 258 -37.27 21.30 36.79
N LEU A 259 -36.47 21.75 35.81
CA LEU A 259 -36.77 22.95 35.04
C LEU A 259 -37.90 22.70 34.02
N MET A 260 -37.98 21.50 33.45
CA MET A 260 -39.10 21.07 32.59
C MET A 260 -40.43 20.98 33.36
N GLU A 261 -40.40 20.52 34.62
CA GLU A 261 -41.61 20.41 35.45
C GLU A 261 -42.22 21.77 35.78
N SER A 262 -41.38 22.77 36.10
CA SER A 262 -41.85 24.12 36.38
C SER A 262 -40.74 25.17 36.28
N PRO A 263 -40.99 26.32 35.66
CA PRO A 263 -40.06 27.46 35.67
C PRO A 263 -39.84 28.04 37.08
N ASN A 264 -40.64 27.67 38.08
CA ASN A 264 -40.40 28.08 39.47
C ASN A 264 -39.19 27.39 40.11
N ASN A 265 -38.64 26.34 39.48
CA ASN A 265 -37.51 25.57 40.00
C ASN A 265 -36.13 26.12 39.58
N VAL A 266 -36.06 27.28 38.92
CA VAL A 266 -34.81 27.86 38.37
C VAL A 266 -33.69 27.98 39.41
N SER A 267 -33.99 28.38 40.65
CA SER A 267 -32.97 28.49 41.70
C SER A 267 -32.31 27.14 42.01
N ARG A 268 -33.10 26.08 42.06
CA ARG A 268 -32.63 24.71 42.34
C ARG A 268 -31.92 24.10 41.13
N TYR A 269 -32.36 24.44 39.92
CA TYR A 269 -31.65 24.13 38.67
C TYR A 269 -30.23 24.70 38.68
N LEU A 270 -30.07 26.01 38.96
CA LEU A 270 -28.75 26.66 38.97
C LEU A 270 -27.79 26.04 40.00
N GLU A 271 -28.32 25.66 41.17
CA GLU A 271 -27.54 24.95 42.19
C GLU A 271 -27.06 23.58 41.69
N LEU A 272 -27.95 22.78 41.08
CA LEU A 272 -27.60 21.45 40.57
C LEU A 272 -26.65 21.51 39.37
N VAL A 273 -26.83 22.47 38.46
CA VAL A 273 -25.89 22.72 37.35
C VAL A 273 -24.50 23.03 37.90
N LYS A 274 -24.40 23.91 38.91
CA LYS A 274 -23.13 24.23 39.56
C LYS A 274 -22.51 23.02 40.26
N LYS A 275 -23.32 22.21 40.95
CA LYS A 275 -22.86 20.98 41.62
C LYS A 275 -22.47 19.86 40.65
N SER A 276 -23.07 19.84 39.46
CA SER A 276 -22.78 18.84 38.42
C SER A 276 -21.48 19.10 37.66
N ASN A 277 -20.97 20.33 37.68
CA ASN A 277 -19.82 20.79 36.90
C ASN A 277 -19.98 20.60 35.37
N ILE A 278 -21.22 20.49 34.87
CA ILE A 278 -21.50 20.33 33.43
C ILE A 278 -21.01 21.52 32.59
N SER A 279 -20.89 22.72 33.19
CA SER A 279 -20.38 23.92 32.53
C SER A 279 -18.94 23.74 32.03
N ALA A 280 -18.08 23.06 32.79
CA ALA A 280 -16.68 22.81 32.38
C ALA A 280 -16.60 21.87 31.17
N LEU A 281 -17.51 20.89 31.08
CA LEU A 281 -17.62 20.01 29.92
C LEU A 281 -18.10 20.79 28.69
N LEU A 282 -19.15 21.61 28.85
CA LEU A 282 -19.68 22.43 27.76
C LEU A 282 -18.66 23.44 27.24
N PHE A 283 -17.89 24.06 28.13
CA PHE A 283 -16.81 24.96 27.76
C PHE A 283 -15.73 24.22 26.97
N THR A 284 -15.28 23.07 27.46
CA THR A 284 -14.25 22.27 26.79
C THR A 284 -14.73 21.76 25.43
N LEU A 285 -15.97 21.27 25.35
CA LEU A 285 -16.60 20.86 24.10
C LEU A 285 -16.67 22.01 23.11
N SER A 286 -17.10 23.19 23.55
CA SER A 286 -17.17 24.40 22.71
C SER A 286 -15.79 24.83 22.23
N ARG A 287 -14.77 24.75 23.09
CA ARG A 287 -13.39 25.04 22.73
C ARG A 287 -12.89 24.07 21.66
N GLU A 288 -12.99 22.77 21.89
CA GLU A 288 -12.47 21.75 20.96
C GLU A 288 -13.26 21.67 19.63
N THR A 289 -14.51 22.13 19.61
CA THR A 289 -15.37 22.15 18.41
C THR A 289 -15.36 23.48 17.65
N SER A 290 -14.64 24.49 18.14
CA SER A 290 -14.58 25.83 17.54
C SER A 290 -13.60 25.94 16.36
N ALA A 291 -13.95 26.83 15.42
CA ALA A 291 -13.13 27.24 14.28
C ALA A 291 -12.53 26.06 13.51
N ASN A 292 -11.21 26.00 13.38
CA ASN A 292 -10.49 24.94 12.67
C ASN A 292 -9.92 23.87 13.62
N ARG A 293 -10.23 23.95 14.92
CA ARG A 293 -9.64 23.08 15.93
C ARG A 293 -9.98 21.59 15.76
N PRO A 294 -11.22 21.20 15.39
CA PRO A 294 -11.53 19.80 15.06
C PRO A 294 -10.63 19.25 13.94
N ALA A 295 -10.43 20.06 12.90
CA ALA A 295 -9.59 19.68 11.77
C ALA A 295 -8.11 19.60 12.19
N ALA A 296 -7.62 20.52 13.03
CA ALA A 296 -6.25 20.48 13.56
C ALA A 296 -6.00 19.25 14.44
N LEU A 297 -6.94 18.89 15.31
CA LEU A 297 -6.83 17.69 16.15
C LEU A 297 -6.84 16.40 15.31
N LEU A 298 -7.75 16.32 14.34
CA LEU A 298 -7.84 15.17 13.43
C LEU A 298 -6.59 15.07 12.53
N LEU A 299 -6.01 16.19 12.12
CA LEU A 299 -4.74 16.24 11.38
C LEU A 299 -3.56 15.77 12.23
N ARG A 300 -3.48 16.15 13.51
CA ARG A 300 -2.47 15.62 14.46
C ARG A 300 -2.57 14.12 14.60
N SER A 301 -3.79 13.63 14.75
CA SER A 301 -4.11 12.21 14.83
C SER A 301 -3.71 11.46 13.54
N LEU A 302 -3.98 12.02 12.36
CA LEU A 302 -3.53 11.48 11.07
C LEU A 302 -2.00 11.44 10.97
N LEU A 303 -1.31 12.51 11.39
CA LEU A 303 0.15 12.56 11.40
C LEU A 303 0.77 11.49 12.31
N SER A 304 0.17 11.23 13.47
CA SER A 304 0.60 10.15 14.38
C SER A 304 0.51 8.79 13.70
N ASP A 305 -0.61 8.49 13.03
CA ASP A 305 -0.79 7.21 12.32
C ASP A 305 0.19 7.06 11.14
N ILE A 306 0.48 8.17 10.43
CA ILE A 306 1.50 8.19 9.38
C ILE A 306 2.88 7.91 9.96
N ASP A 307 3.22 8.53 11.10
CA ASP A 307 4.51 8.32 11.78
C ASP A 307 4.64 6.87 12.31
N GLU A 308 3.58 6.27 12.83
CA GLU A 308 3.55 4.86 13.23
C GLU A 308 3.75 3.92 12.04
N GLN A 309 3.08 4.18 10.91
CA GLN A 309 3.25 3.39 9.70
C GLN A 309 4.67 3.52 9.13
N LEU A 310 5.23 4.73 9.11
CA LEU A 310 6.62 4.95 8.67
C LEU A 310 7.63 4.22 9.55
N LYS A 311 7.41 4.17 10.87
CA LYS A 311 8.24 3.40 11.82
C LYS A 311 8.12 1.89 11.58
N PHE A 312 6.92 1.40 11.27
CA PHE A 312 6.71 -0.01 10.94
C PHE A 312 7.40 -0.42 9.62
N GLU A 313 7.41 0.48 8.64
CA GLU A 313 8.14 0.30 7.38
C GLU A 313 9.67 0.46 7.56
N GLU A 314 10.12 1.17 8.59
CA GLU A 314 11.54 1.37 8.95
C GLU A 314 12.18 0.21 9.72
N LYS A 315 11.53 -0.96 9.80
CA LYS A 315 12.11 -2.11 10.50
C LYS A 315 13.55 -2.38 10.00
N PRO A 316 14.53 -2.53 10.92
CA PRO A 316 15.93 -2.82 10.58
C PRO A 316 16.12 -4.17 9.86
N ASP A 317 15.05 -4.95 9.72
CA ASP A 317 15.01 -6.21 8.99
C ASP A 317 15.15 -6.01 7.49
N LEU A 318 14.67 -4.90 6.90
CA LEU A 318 14.76 -4.70 5.44
C LEU A 318 16.22 -4.63 4.96
N VAL A 319 17.10 -3.95 5.70
CA VAL A 319 18.54 -3.87 5.35
C VAL A 319 19.19 -5.26 5.45
N LYS A 320 18.87 -6.02 6.50
CA LYS A 320 19.37 -7.39 6.68
C LYS A 320 18.84 -8.34 5.62
N GLU A 321 17.58 -8.21 5.23
CA GLU A 321 16.94 -9.00 4.17
C GLU A 321 17.55 -8.70 2.81
N VAL A 322 17.85 -7.44 2.51
CA VAL A 322 18.53 -7.02 1.28
C VAL A 322 19.95 -7.57 1.21
N ASP A 323 20.70 -7.52 2.32
CA ASP A 323 22.04 -8.11 2.38
C ASP A 323 22.00 -9.64 2.30
N ALA A 324 20.99 -10.28 2.89
CA ALA A 324 20.76 -11.71 2.75
C ALA A 324 20.44 -12.08 1.29
N LEU A 325 19.60 -11.30 0.61
CA LEU A 325 19.27 -11.47 -0.80
C LEU A 325 20.50 -11.32 -1.70
N ARG A 326 21.36 -10.31 -1.45
CA ARG A 326 22.62 -10.15 -2.19
C ARG A 326 23.51 -11.38 -2.07
N LYS A 327 23.66 -11.92 -0.86
CA LYS A 327 24.41 -13.17 -0.62
C LYS A 327 23.76 -14.37 -1.30
N GLU A 328 22.43 -14.46 -1.29
CA GLU A 328 21.70 -15.55 -1.97
C GLU A 328 21.88 -15.49 -3.50
N ILE A 329 21.88 -14.30 -4.10
CA ILE A 329 22.13 -14.07 -5.53
C ILE A 329 23.57 -14.49 -5.90
N GLU A 330 24.55 -14.12 -5.08
CA GLU A 330 25.95 -14.50 -5.30
C GLU A 330 26.16 -16.01 -5.14
N ASN A 331 25.56 -16.60 -4.12
CA ASN A 331 25.56 -18.04 -3.90
C ASN A 331 24.88 -18.77 -5.08
N TRP A 332 23.77 -18.25 -5.60
CA TRP A 332 23.14 -18.80 -6.80
C TRP A 332 24.10 -18.81 -7.98
N ALA A 333 24.78 -17.71 -8.30
CA ALA A 333 25.72 -17.65 -9.41
C ALA A 333 26.87 -18.65 -9.25
N GLN A 334 27.42 -18.78 -8.03
CA GLN A 334 28.45 -19.77 -7.72
C GLN A 334 27.95 -21.20 -7.93
N MET A 335 26.75 -21.52 -7.44
CA MET A 335 26.14 -22.84 -7.62
C MET A 335 25.81 -23.13 -9.09
N SER A 336 25.40 -22.14 -9.87
CA SER A 336 25.17 -22.30 -11.31
C SER A 336 26.46 -22.57 -12.08
N HIS A 337 27.55 -21.88 -11.76
CA HIS A 337 28.87 -22.20 -12.33
C HIS A 337 29.36 -23.59 -11.90
N PHE A 338 29.09 -23.98 -10.65
CA PHE A 338 29.40 -25.33 -10.18
C PHE A 338 28.58 -26.41 -10.88
N GLU A 339 27.28 -26.19 -11.10
CA GLU A 339 26.39 -27.08 -11.87
C GLU A 339 26.89 -27.23 -13.32
N LEU A 340 27.28 -26.11 -13.95
CA LEU A 340 27.86 -26.10 -15.29
C LEU A 340 29.11 -26.98 -15.38
N GLN A 341 30.04 -26.84 -14.43
CA GLN A 341 31.31 -27.57 -14.44
C GLN A 341 31.17 -29.03 -14.01
N SER A 342 30.35 -29.30 -13.00
CA SER A 342 30.31 -30.61 -12.34
C SER A 342 29.23 -31.55 -12.90
N LYS A 343 28.17 -31.04 -13.53
CA LYS A 343 27.07 -31.83 -14.08
C LYS A 343 26.94 -31.68 -15.59
N ILE A 344 26.86 -30.45 -16.10
CA ILE A 344 26.56 -30.20 -17.52
C ILE A 344 27.76 -30.51 -18.41
N ALA A 345 28.95 -29.98 -18.10
CA ALA A 345 30.16 -30.24 -18.89
C ALA A 345 30.50 -31.73 -19.04
N PRO A 346 30.47 -32.57 -17.98
CA PRO A 346 30.68 -34.01 -18.13
C PRO A 346 29.53 -34.68 -18.88
N TYR A 347 28.28 -34.27 -18.68
CA TYR A 347 27.15 -34.78 -19.46
C TYR A 347 27.33 -34.54 -20.97
N LEU A 348 27.74 -33.33 -21.36
CA LEU A 348 27.99 -33.01 -22.77
C LEU A 348 29.20 -33.77 -23.32
N GLN A 349 30.20 -34.07 -22.49
CA GLN A 349 31.33 -34.88 -22.92
C GLN A 349 30.93 -36.36 -23.12
N ASP A 350 30.24 -36.96 -22.16
CA ASP A 350 29.99 -38.40 -22.15
C ASP A 350 28.75 -38.78 -22.97
N VAL A 351 27.67 -38.01 -22.86
CA VAL A 351 26.42 -38.28 -23.58
C VAL A 351 26.49 -37.67 -24.98
N LEU A 352 26.78 -36.37 -25.11
CA LEU A 352 26.73 -35.71 -26.41
C LEU A 352 27.90 -36.13 -27.32
N ILE A 353 29.13 -36.16 -26.82
CA ILE A 353 30.29 -36.52 -27.67
C ILE A 353 30.45 -38.04 -27.82
N GLN A 354 30.50 -38.84 -26.75
CA GLN A 354 30.82 -40.26 -26.89
C GLN A 354 29.67 -41.10 -27.49
N ARG A 355 28.41 -40.69 -27.28
CA ARG A 355 27.25 -41.43 -27.82
C ARG A 355 26.92 -41.02 -29.26
N PHE A 356 26.86 -39.72 -29.54
CA PHE A 356 26.45 -39.21 -30.86
C PHE A 356 27.60 -39.07 -31.88
N SER A 357 28.85 -39.36 -31.51
CA SER A 357 29.93 -39.53 -32.49
C SER A 357 29.94 -40.91 -33.16
N LYS A 358 29.16 -41.88 -32.67
CA LYS A 358 29.08 -43.23 -33.21
C LYS A 358 28.13 -43.28 -34.40
N ILE A 359 28.58 -43.88 -35.50
CA ILE A 359 27.78 -43.90 -36.74
C ILE A 359 26.44 -44.63 -36.61
N THR A 360 26.38 -45.61 -35.71
CA THR A 360 25.15 -46.36 -35.37
C THR A 360 24.08 -45.49 -34.73
N GLN A 361 24.42 -44.29 -34.23
CA GLN A 361 23.49 -43.32 -33.68
C GLN A 361 23.26 -42.14 -34.62
N ILE A 362 24.20 -41.85 -35.52
CA ILE A 362 24.14 -40.72 -36.47
C ILE A 362 23.28 -41.05 -37.68
N VAL A 363 23.54 -42.18 -38.35
CA VAL A 363 22.88 -42.56 -39.61
C VAL A 363 21.38 -42.78 -39.47
N PRO A 364 20.86 -43.51 -38.46
CA PRO A 364 19.42 -43.72 -38.34
C PRO A 364 18.65 -42.47 -37.89
N ASN A 365 19.31 -41.49 -37.26
CA ASN A 365 18.66 -40.29 -36.71
C ASN A 365 19.04 -39.02 -37.49
N ILE A 366 19.48 -39.12 -38.74
CA ILE A 366 20.07 -37.98 -39.44
C ILE A 366 19.04 -36.89 -39.78
N ASP A 367 17.80 -37.31 -40.02
CA ASP A 367 16.69 -36.43 -40.37
C ASP A 367 16.00 -35.81 -39.15
N ASP A 368 16.15 -36.43 -37.97
CA ASP A 368 15.59 -35.96 -36.69
C ASP A 368 16.69 -35.63 -35.66
N PHE A 369 17.90 -35.33 -36.13
CA PHE A 369 19.06 -35.19 -35.25
C PHE A 369 18.93 -34.03 -34.27
N ASP A 370 18.32 -32.92 -34.71
CA ASP A 370 18.00 -31.76 -33.88
C ASP A 370 16.99 -32.11 -32.77
N LEU A 371 15.94 -32.86 -33.10
CA LEU A 371 14.89 -33.28 -32.19
C LEU A 371 15.41 -34.25 -31.15
N VAL A 372 16.17 -35.27 -31.58
CA VAL A 372 16.82 -36.23 -30.67
C VAL A 372 17.79 -35.48 -29.74
N LEU A 373 18.65 -34.61 -30.27
CA LEU A 373 19.62 -33.88 -29.47
C LEU A 373 18.95 -32.89 -28.51
N SER A 374 17.85 -32.26 -28.91
CA SER A 374 17.07 -31.37 -28.05
C SER A 374 16.47 -32.10 -26.84
N LYS A 375 15.91 -33.30 -27.06
CA LYS A 375 15.38 -34.15 -25.99
C LYS A 375 16.48 -34.52 -24.98
N TYR A 376 17.66 -34.90 -25.47
CA TYR A 376 18.80 -35.19 -24.59
C TYR A 376 19.32 -33.95 -23.85
N LEU A 377 19.27 -32.76 -24.46
CA LEU A 377 19.74 -31.53 -23.82
C LEU A 377 18.78 -30.99 -22.75
N PHE A 378 17.46 -31.12 -22.97
CA PHE A 378 16.46 -30.43 -22.15
C PHE A 378 15.59 -31.36 -21.30
N ASP A 379 15.37 -32.61 -21.70
CA ASP A 379 14.36 -33.49 -21.09
C ASP A 379 14.96 -34.75 -20.43
N ASP A 380 16.05 -35.30 -20.94
CA ASP A 380 16.63 -36.54 -20.43
C ASP A 380 17.61 -36.33 -19.26
N GLU A 381 17.31 -36.96 -18.13
CA GLU A 381 18.22 -37.07 -16.98
C GLU A 381 18.97 -38.41 -17.05
N THR A 382 20.29 -38.37 -16.97
CA THR A 382 21.10 -39.61 -16.98
C THR A 382 22.05 -39.68 -15.80
N TYR A 383 22.21 -40.88 -15.24
CA TYR A 383 23.18 -41.13 -14.19
C TYR A 383 24.55 -41.42 -14.81
N ILE A 384 25.54 -40.58 -14.51
CA ILE A 384 26.90 -40.75 -14.99
C ILE A 384 27.78 -41.16 -13.80
N GLN A 385 28.50 -42.27 -13.96
CA GLN A 385 29.49 -42.73 -12.99
C GLN A 385 30.84 -42.07 -13.29
N LYS A 386 31.25 -41.10 -12.45
CA LYS A 386 32.44 -40.27 -12.70
C LYS A 386 33.78 -41.01 -12.60
N SER A 387 33.83 -42.22 -12.04
CA SER A 387 35.07 -43.00 -11.88
C SER A 387 34.78 -44.46 -11.51
N MET A 388 35.67 -45.39 -11.89
CA MET A 388 35.64 -46.79 -11.43
C MET A 388 35.74 -46.95 -9.90
N PHE A 389 36.20 -45.92 -9.18
CA PHE A 389 36.43 -45.97 -7.73
C PHE A 389 35.43 -45.14 -6.90
N ASN A 390 34.50 -44.41 -7.54
CA ASN A 390 33.40 -43.72 -6.84
C ASN A 390 32.07 -44.37 -7.24
N PHE A 391 31.41 -45.01 -6.27
CA PHE A 391 30.19 -45.81 -6.45
C PHE A 391 28.89 -45.00 -6.42
N THR A 392 28.94 -43.68 -6.24
CA THR A 392 27.74 -42.84 -6.24
C THR A 392 27.47 -42.29 -7.64
N PRO A 393 26.42 -42.76 -8.33
CA PRO A 393 26.02 -42.21 -9.62
C PRO A 393 25.55 -40.77 -9.44
N VAL A 394 26.13 -39.83 -10.19
CA VAL A 394 25.72 -38.43 -10.14
C VAL A 394 24.64 -38.23 -11.21
N LYS A 395 23.47 -37.74 -10.80
CA LYS A 395 22.40 -37.34 -11.71
C LYS A 395 22.86 -36.12 -12.51
N CYS A 396 22.95 -36.27 -13.83
CA CYS A 396 23.44 -35.25 -14.75
C CYS A 396 22.40 -34.95 -15.83
N HIS A 397 22.38 -33.70 -16.30
CA HIS A 397 21.43 -33.17 -17.29
C HIS A 397 22.14 -32.16 -18.20
N GLY A 398 21.59 -31.92 -19.39
CA GLY A 398 22.15 -31.02 -20.41
C GLY A 398 21.78 -29.54 -20.28
N SER A 399 20.93 -29.18 -19.31
CA SER A 399 20.41 -27.82 -19.10
C SER A 399 20.59 -27.37 -17.64
N LEU A 400 20.42 -26.07 -17.34
CA LEU A 400 20.57 -25.51 -15.99
C LEU A 400 19.28 -25.71 -15.14
N LEU A 401 18.81 -26.94 -14.98
CA LEU A 401 17.47 -27.21 -14.43
C LEU A 401 17.34 -26.76 -12.96
N GLU A 402 18.33 -27.09 -12.12
CA GLU A 402 18.34 -26.72 -10.70
C GLU A 402 18.54 -25.20 -10.52
N SER A 403 19.47 -24.63 -11.28
CA SER A 403 19.72 -23.19 -11.27
C SER A 403 18.55 -22.36 -11.78
N THR A 404 17.79 -22.84 -12.78
CA THR A 404 16.64 -22.10 -13.33
C THR A 404 15.48 -22.06 -12.32
N ALA A 405 15.23 -23.15 -11.60
CA ALA A 405 14.21 -23.16 -10.54
C ALA A 405 14.55 -22.17 -9.41
N LYS A 406 15.82 -22.15 -8.97
CA LYS A 406 16.28 -21.20 -7.94
C LYS A 406 16.31 -19.75 -8.43
N LEU A 407 16.56 -19.53 -9.71
CA LEU A 407 16.50 -18.21 -10.34
C LEU A 407 15.08 -17.64 -10.29
N ASN A 408 14.07 -18.41 -10.69
CA ASN A 408 12.66 -18.00 -10.60
C ASN A 408 12.23 -17.69 -9.16
N TYR A 409 12.71 -18.47 -8.19
CA TYR A 409 12.47 -18.22 -6.76
C TYR A 409 13.08 -16.88 -6.31
N LEU A 410 14.32 -16.59 -6.70
CA LEU A 410 14.98 -15.32 -6.38
C LEU A 410 14.27 -14.13 -7.03
N GLU A 411 13.80 -14.27 -8.27
CA GLU A 411 13.00 -13.24 -8.93
C GLU A 411 11.73 -12.93 -8.13
N GLY A 412 10.98 -13.97 -7.73
CA GLY A 412 9.79 -13.79 -6.90
C GLY A 412 10.10 -13.11 -5.56
N LYS A 413 11.21 -13.47 -4.91
CA LYS A 413 11.63 -12.86 -3.64
C LYS A 413 12.07 -11.41 -3.79
N ILE A 414 12.69 -11.04 -4.91
CA ILE A 414 13.03 -9.66 -5.25
C ILE A 414 11.76 -8.84 -5.55
N ASP A 415 10.76 -9.45 -6.18
CA ASP A 415 9.49 -8.79 -6.48
C ASP A 415 8.64 -8.53 -5.24
N LEU A 416 8.77 -9.34 -4.19
CA LEU A 416 8.15 -9.05 -2.89
C LEU A 416 8.68 -7.74 -2.26
N LEU A 417 9.84 -7.25 -2.70
CA LEU A 417 10.35 -5.95 -2.28
C LEU A 417 9.73 -4.80 -3.08
N LEU A 418 8.87 -5.03 -4.09
CA LEU A 418 8.20 -3.93 -4.78
C LEU A 418 7.15 -3.28 -3.85
N PRO A 419 7.03 -1.94 -3.88
CA PRO A 419 5.93 -1.30 -3.19
C PRO A 419 4.61 -1.72 -3.84
N ALA A 420 3.56 -1.90 -3.02
CA ALA A 420 2.24 -2.42 -3.44
C ALA A 420 1.55 -1.65 -4.59
N ASN A 421 2.06 -0.47 -4.96
CA ASN A 421 1.53 0.41 -6.00
C ASN A 421 2.38 0.43 -7.27
N ALA A 422 3.52 -0.26 -7.30
CA ALA A 422 4.38 -0.30 -8.48
C ALA A 422 3.85 -1.34 -9.46
N GLU A 423 3.72 -0.95 -10.74
CA GLU A 423 3.45 -1.91 -11.81
C GLU A 423 4.56 -2.96 -11.83
N PRO A 424 4.21 -4.25 -11.94
CA PRO A 424 5.22 -5.29 -12.06
C PRO A 424 6.08 -4.96 -13.29
N PRO A 425 7.41 -4.91 -13.14
CA PRO A 425 8.27 -4.57 -14.26
C PRO A 425 7.98 -5.52 -15.42
N GLN A 426 7.92 -4.99 -16.64
CA GLN A 426 7.75 -5.79 -17.86
C GLN A 426 8.68 -7.01 -17.79
N PRO A 427 8.20 -8.21 -18.12
CA PRO A 427 9.01 -9.42 -18.04
C PRO A 427 10.21 -9.26 -18.99
N LEU A 428 11.36 -8.91 -18.44
CA LEU A 428 12.60 -8.98 -19.21
C LEU A 428 12.79 -10.43 -19.61
N ALA A 429 12.99 -10.67 -20.91
CA ALA A 429 13.16 -12.01 -21.45
C ALA A 429 14.29 -12.73 -20.69
N HIS A 430 13.92 -13.78 -19.97
CA HIS A 430 14.82 -14.53 -19.10
C HIS A 430 16.02 -15.05 -19.92
N PRO A 431 17.28 -14.66 -19.61
CA PRO A 431 18.43 -14.95 -20.47
C PRO A 431 18.61 -16.44 -20.79
N VAL A 432 18.30 -17.32 -19.84
CA VAL A 432 18.35 -18.78 -20.02
C VAL A 432 17.24 -19.27 -20.97
N ALA A 433 16.07 -18.63 -20.97
CA ALA A 433 14.97 -18.96 -21.89
C ALA A 433 15.29 -18.49 -23.31
N VAL A 434 15.91 -17.31 -23.45
CA VAL A 434 16.43 -16.80 -24.73
C VAL A 434 17.49 -17.75 -25.29
N LEU A 435 18.37 -18.27 -24.44
CA LEU A 435 19.36 -19.27 -24.83
C LEU A 435 18.69 -20.56 -25.31
N LYS A 436 17.72 -21.10 -24.57
CA LYS A 436 16.97 -22.30 -24.97
C LYS A 436 16.33 -22.12 -26.35
N HIS A 437 15.66 -20.99 -26.58
CA HIS A 437 15.04 -20.68 -27.86
C HIS A 437 16.08 -20.55 -29.00
N LYS A 438 17.23 -19.91 -28.75
CA LYS A 438 18.30 -19.79 -29.74
C LYS A 438 18.88 -21.16 -30.12
N VAL A 439 19.08 -22.03 -29.13
CA VAL A 439 19.64 -23.37 -29.37
C VAL A 439 18.67 -24.23 -30.17
N LEU A 440 17.39 -24.25 -29.81
CA LEU A 440 16.35 -25.01 -30.51
C LEU A 440 16.14 -24.54 -31.96
N ASN A 441 16.06 -23.23 -32.18
CA ASN A 441 15.62 -22.70 -33.48
C ASN A 441 16.77 -22.36 -34.44
N LYS A 442 18.02 -22.39 -33.99
CA LYS A 442 19.17 -22.00 -34.82
C LYS A 442 20.35 -22.95 -34.70
N ASP A 443 20.87 -23.13 -33.49
CA ASP A 443 22.16 -23.82 -33.32
C ASP A 443 22.06 -25.34 -33.57
N LEU A 444 20.95 -25.98 -33.19
CA LEU A 444 20.70 -27.40 -33.45
C LEU A 444 20.38 -27.70 -34.93
N PRO A 445 19.48 -26.95 -35.63
CA PRO A 445 19.25 -27.15 -37.06
C PRO A 445 20.50 -26.94 -37.93
N ASP A 446 21.34 -25.93 -37.61
CA ASP A 446 22.60 -25.69 -38.31
C ASP A 446 23.60 -26.85 -38.12
N LEU A 447 23.64 -27.42 -36.92
CA LEU A 447 24.45 -28.61 -36.63
C LEU A 447 23.95 -29.83 -37.42
N GLN A 448 22.64 -30.08 -37.46
CA GLN A 448 22.05 -31.15 -38.25
C GLN A 448 22.38 -31.00 -39.74
N GLN A 449 22.22 -29.80 -40.30
CA GLN A 449 22.52 -29.55 -41.71
C GLN A 449 23.99 -29.84 -42.04
N LYS A 450 24.92 -29.47 -41.15
CA LYS A 450 26.35 -29.77 -41.30
C LYS A 450 26.62 -31.27 -41.24
N ILE A 451 26.02 -31.99 -40.29
CA ILE A 451 26.17 -33.44 -40.13
C ILE A 451 25.59 -34.17 -41.35
N SER A 452 24.38 -33.83 -41.78
CA SER A 452 23.72 -34.42 -42.95
C SER A 452 24.57 -34.24 -44.21
N ARG A 453 25.10 -33.03 -44.45
CA ARG A 453 26.00 -32.76 -45.58
C ARG A 453 27.26 -33.64 -45.54
N ILE A 454 27.86 -33.82 -44.37
CA ILE A 454 29.07 -34.64 -44.20
C ILE A 454 28.77 -36.12 -44.50
N VAL A 455 27.66 -36.63 -43.99
CA VAL A 455 27.26 -38.03 -44.22
C VAL A 455 26.96 -38.26 -45.69
N LEU A 456 26.11 -37.42 -46.30
CA LEU A 456 25.76 -37.52 -47.72
C LEU A 456 27.01 -37.42 -48.61
N HIS A 457 27.92 -36.49 -48.31
CA HIS A 457 29.15 -36.34 -49.08
C HIS A 457 30.04 -37.58 -49.02
N ASN A 458 30.28 -38.15 -47.82
CA ASN A 458 31.12 -39.34 -47.69
C ASN A 458 30.47 -40.59 -48.30
N LEU A 459 29.16 -40.78 -48.13
CA LEU A 459 28.43 -41.89 -48.75
C LEU A 459 28.45 -41.80 -50.29
N ALA A 460 28.24 -40.60 -50.84
CA ALA A 460 28.19 -40.39 -52.30
C ALA A 460 29.57 -40.43 -52.96
N THR A 461 30.64 -40.04 -52.27
CA THR A 461 32.00 -39.98 -52.85
C THR A 461 32.79 -41.27 -52.68
N ILE A 462 32.53 -42.04 -51.62
CA ILE A 462 33.30 -43.26 -51.31
C ILE A 462 32.47 -44.51 -51.60
N ASN A 463 31.29 -44.61 -51.01
CA ASN A 463 30.52 -45.87 -51.04
C ASN A 463 29.81 -46.08 -52.38
N LEU A 464 29.22 -45.03 -52.96
CA LEU A 464 28.50 -45.14 -54.23
C LEU A 464 29.42 -45.52 -55.41
N PRO A 465 30.61 -44.92 -55.57
CA PRO A 465 31.57 -45.36 -56.60
C PRO A 465 32.12 -46.75 -56.33
N ALA A 466 32.45 -47.09 -55.08
CA ALA A 466 32.91 -48.44 -54.72
C ALA A 466 31.86 -49.50 -55.06
N PHE A 467 30.61 -49.26 -54.70
CA PHE A 467 29.49 -50.12 -55.05
C PHE A 467 29.33 -50.24 -56.58
N ALA A 468 29.28 -49.12 -57.30
CA ALA A 468 29.10 -49.12 -58.75
C ALA A 468 30.23 -49.89 -59.49
N VAL A 469 31.49 -49.64 -59.13
CA VAL A 469 32.66 -50.33 -59.71
C VAL A 469 32.63 -51.82 -59.38
N CYS A 470 32.29 -52.19 -58.15
CA CYS A 470 32.19 -53.60 -57.75
C CYS A 470 31.03 -54.32 -58.45
N THR A 471 29.87 -53.69 -58.60
CA THR A 471 28.71 -54.28 -59.29
C THR A 471 29.00 -54.46 -60.79
N VAL A 472 29.53 -53.44 -61.46
CA VAL A 472 29.90 -53.53 -62.88
C VAL A 472 31.02 -54.55 -63.08
N GLY A 473 32.05 -54.53 -62.23
CA GLY A 473 33.15 -55.49 -62.28
C GLY A 473 32.72 -56.94 -62.04
N HIS A 474 31.71 -57.16 -61.21
CA HIS A 474 31.12 -58.48 -61.00
C HIS A 474 30.31 -58.96 -62.20
N VAL A 475 29.47 -58.09 -62.79
CA VAL A 475 28.63 -58.43 -63.95
C VAL A 475 29.46 -58.78 -65.20
N ILE A 476 30.68 -58.23 -65.32
CA ILE A 476 31.61 -58.50 -66.42
C ILE A 476 32.62 -59.61 -66.04
N ASP A 477 32.41 -60.33 -64.92
CA ASP A 477 33.28 -61.40 -64.42
C ASP A 477 34.75 -61.01 -64.13
N TYR A 478 35.04 -59.71 -63.96
CA TYR A 478 36.37 -59.22 -63.59
C TYR A 478 36.65 -59.33 -62.08
N ILE A 479 35.61 -59.35 -61.24
CA ILE A 479 35.71 -59.36 -59.77
C ILE A 479 34.83 -60.47 -59.20
N SER A 480 35.39 -61.31 -58.33
CA SER A 480 34.61 -62.32 -57.59
C SER A 480 33.68 -61.65 -56.58
N MET A 481 32.53 -62.28 -56.29
CA MET A 481 31.54 -61.76 -55.35
C MET A 481 32.14 -61.47 -53.96
N ASP A 482 33.02 -62.35 -53.46
CA ASP A 482 33.70 -62.16 -52.18
C ASP A 482 34.58 -60.90 -52.17
N THR A 483 35.30 -60.65 -53.27
CA THR A 483 36.14 -59.45 -53.41
C THR A 483 35.29 -58.19 -53.52
N ALA A 484 34.18 -58.24 -54.27
CA ALA A 484 33.23 -57.15 -54.39
C ALA A 484 32.62 -56.78 -53.03
N VAL A 485 32.20 -57.77 -52.24
CA VAL A 485 31.67 -57.57 -50.89
C VAL A 485 32.75 -56.99 -49.96
N ALA A 486 33.97 -57.51 -49.99
CA ALA A 486 35.07 -57.02 -49.16
C ALA A 486 35.40 -55.54 -49.44
N VAL A 487 35.43 -55.13 -50.71
CA VAL A 487 35.70 -53.74 -51.11
C VAL A 487 34.55 -52.81 -50.68
N VAL A 488 33.29 -53.25 -50.83
CA VAL A 488 32.13 -52.48 -50.36
C VAL A 488 32.15 -52.32 -48.84
N VAL A 489 32.42 -53.39 -48.08
CA VAL A 489 32.52 -53.33 -46.61
C VAL A 489 33.67 -52.42 -46.17
N LEU A 490 34.82 -52.50 -46.84
CA LEU A 490 35.97 -51.62 -46.58
C LEU A 490 35.64 -50.16 -46.87
N SER A 491 34.93 -49.88 -47.98
CA SER A 491 34.47 -48.52 -48.31
C SER A 491 33.56 -47.96 -47.22
N PHE A 492 32.63 -48.78 -46.72
CA PHE A 492 31.74 -48.40 -45.63
C PHE A 492 32.50 -48.14 -44.33
N ALA A 493 33.51 -48.95 -44.01
CA ALA A 493 34.36 -48.75 -42.83
C ALA A 493 35.16 -47.43 -42.91
N ILE A 494 35.72 -47.11 -44.08
CA ILE A 494 36.44 -45.84 -44.32
C ILE A 494 35.49 -44.66 -44.20
N SER A 495 34.34 -44.71 -44.89
CA SER A 495 33.30 -43.69 -44.81
C SER A 495 32.82 -43.51 -43.37
N SER A 496 32.63 -44.60 -42.63
CA SER A 496 32.19 -44.56 -41.23
C SER A 496 33.19 -43.86 -40.31
N ASN A 497 34.48 -44.15 -40.49
CA ASN A 497 35.55 -43.49 -39.74
C ASN A 497 35.63 -41.99 -40.06
N ASN A 498 35.51 -41.62 -41.34
CA ASN A 498 35.53 -40.21 -41.76
C ASN A 498 34.34 -39.44 -41.21
N ILE A 499 33.13 -40.01 -41.31
CA ILE A 499 31.91 -39.45 -40.73
C ILE A 499 32.06 -39.28 -39.23
N SER A 500 32.47 -40.32 -38.50
CA SER A 500 32.62 -40.26 -37.05
C SER A 500 33.61 -39.18 -36.61
N LYS A 501 34.78 -39.08 -37.26
CA LYS A 501 35.79 -38.04 -36.98
C LYS A 501 35.27 -36.63 -37.28
N ALA A 502 34.57 -36.44 -38.39
CA ALA A 502 34.05 -35.14 -38.78
C ALA A 502 32.89 -34.69 -37.87
N VAL A 503 31.96 -35.60 -37.56
CA VAL A 503 30.85 -35.34 -36.64
C VAL A 503 31.37 -35.05 -35.24
N PHE A 504 32.38 -35.80 -34.76
CA PHE A 504 33.04 -35.50 -33.48
C PHE A 504 33.55 -34.06 -33.40
N ARG A 505 34.20 -33.55 -34.46
CA ARG A 505 34.71 -32.16 -34.48
C ARG A 505 33.58 -31.14 -34.39
N HIS A 506 32.48 -31.36 -35.11
CA HIS A 506 31.33 -30.45 -35.07
C HIS A 506 30.57 -30.51 -33.74
N LEU A 507 30.43 -31.70 -33.15
CA LEU A 507 29.86 -31.86 -31.81
C LEU A 507 30.74 -31.24 -30.73
N ASP A 508 32.08 -31.34 -30.84
CA ASP A 508 33.01 -30.70 -29.91
C ASP A 508 32.96 -29.17 -30.01
N ALA A 509 32.89 -28.63 -31.23
CA ALA A 509 32.72 -27.21 -31.45
C ALA A 509 31.37 -26.70 -30.90
N PHE A 510 30.29 -27.45 -31.14
CA PHE A 510 28.97 -27.14 -30.58
C PHE A 510 29.00 -27.16 -29.06
N ARG A 511 29.59 -28.21 -28.44
CA ARG A 511 29.75 -28.31 -26.99
C ARG A 511 30.44 -27.07 -26.41
N LYS A 512 31.60 -26.69 -26.95
CA LYS A 512 32.37 -25.53 -26.50
C LYS A 512 31.55 -24.24 -26.59
N SER A 513 30.87 -24.05 -27.73
CA SER A 513 29.98 -22.90 -27.94
C SER A 513 28.81 -22.89 -26.94
N TYR A 514 28.16 -24.04 -26.73
CA TYR A 514 27.02 -24.16 -25.83
C TYR A 514 27.41 -23.94 -24.37
N THR A 515 28.54 -24.49 -23.91
CA THR A 515 29.05 -24.24 -22.56
C THR A 515 29.39 -22.78 -22.32
N GLU A 516 29.96 -22.09 -23.31
CA GLU A 516 30.28 -20.66 -23.20
C GLU A 516 29.01 -19.80 -23.24
N ASN A 517 28.03 -20.17 -24.07
CA ASN A 517 26.72 -19.50 -24.09
C ASN A 517 25.95 -19.69 -22.77
N LEU A 518 26.05 -20.87 -22.13
CA LEU A 518 25.49 -21.09 -20.79
C LEU A 518 26.19 -20.24 -19.75
N ARG A 519 27.53 -20.21 -19.75
CA ARG A 519 28.34 -19.38 -18.86
C ARG A 519 27.94 -17.90 -18.96
N THR A 520 27.94 -17.36 -20.18
CA THR A 520 27.54 -15.96 -20.42
C THR A 520 26.08 -15.70 -20.08
N SER A 521 25.19 -16.69 -20.21
CA SER A 521 23.81 -16.57 -19.75
C SER A 521 23.69 -16.49 -18.22
N ILE A 522 24.49 -17.25 -17.48
CA ILE A 522 24.54 -17.16 -15.99
C ILE A 522 24.98 -15.76 -15.59
N ASP A 523 26.06 -15.25 -16.19
CA ASP A 523 26.60 -13.92 -15.85
C ASP A 523 25.59 -12.80 -16.20
N ARG A 524 24.88 -12.93 -17.34
CA ARG A 524 23.80 -12.00 -17.71
C ARG A 524 22.61 -12.07 -16.76
N SER A 525 22.23 -13.26 -16.30
CA SER A 525 21.16 -13.44 -15.31
C SER A 525 21.55 -12.87 -13.94
N LEU A 526 22.81 -13.00 -13.52
CA LEU A 526 23.31 -12.37 -12.30
C LEU A 526 23.19 -10.85 -12.36
N GLU A 527 23.64 -10.26 -13.46
CA GLU A 527 23.52 -8.81 -13.69
C GLU A 527 22.05 -8.36 -13.77
N HIS A 528 21.19 -9.19 -14.37
CA HIS A 528 19.75 -8.95 -14.41
C HIS A 528 19.14 -8.88 -12.99
N LEU A 529 19.42 -9.87 -12.14
CA LEU A 529 18.94 -9.91 -10.76
C LEU A 529 19.45 -8.71 -9.96
N ARG A 530 20.74 -8.35 -10.10
CA ARG A 530 21.34 -7.19 -9.41
C ARG A 530 20.67 -5.88 -9.81
N ARG A 531 20.46 -5.66 -11.11
CA ARG A 531 19.75 -4.47 -11.62
C ARG A 531 18.32 -4.42 -11.11
N ARG A 532 17.61 -5.55 -11.12
CA ARG A 532 16.23 -5.63 -10.64
C ARG A 532 16.14 -5.31 -9.16
N LEU A 533 17.00 -5.90 -8.33
CA LEU A 533 17.09 -5.60 -6.90
C LEU A 533 17.36 -4.11 -6.66
N ASN A 534 18.35 -3.53 -7.33
CA ASN A 534 18.68 -2.11 -7.16
C ASN A 534 17.52 -1.18 -7.57
N ARG A 535 16.82 -1.49 -8.67
CA ARG A 535 15.63 -0.73 -9.07
C ARG A 535 14.52 -0.79 -8.03
N ASN A 536 14.23 -1.97 -7.49
CA ASN A 536 13.21 -2.13 -6.46
C ASN A 536 13.58 -1.36 -5.19
N LEU A 537 14.87 -1.34 -4.82
CA LEU A 537 15.38 -0.54 -3.70
C LEU A 537 15.27 0.97 -3.95
N GLU A 538 15.62 1.43 -5.15
CA GLU A 538 15.45 2.83 -5.54
C GLU A 538 13.98 3.25 -5.51
N GLN A 539 13.07 2.43 -6.04
CA GLN A 539 11.62 2.69 -6.01
C GLN A 539 11.08 2.72 -4.58
N ASN A 540 11.52 1.81 -3.71
CA ASN A 540 11.17 1.86 -2.29
C ASN A 540 11.70 3.12 -1.60
N GLY A 541 12.95 3.51 -1.89
CA GLY A 541 13.55 4.73 -1.38
C GLY A 541 12.78 5.98 -1.82
N LEU A 542 12.37 6.05 -3.09
CA LEU A 542 11.56 7.14 -3.64
C LEU A 542 10.18 7.20 -2.99
N ASN A 543 9.49 6.06 -2.85
CA ASN A 543 8.18 6.00 -2.19
C ASN A 543 8.27 6.45 -0.72
N LYS A 544 9.33 6.02 -0.02
CA LYS A 544 9.59 6.47 1.36
C LYS A 544 9.85 7.97 1.44
N ALA A 545 10.68 8.51 0.55
CA ALA A 545 10.95 9.95 0.49
C ALA A 545 9.67 10.75 0.19
N GLU A 546 8.81 10.23 -0.70
CA GLU A 546 7.53 10.85 -1.02
C GLU A 546 6.57 10.86 0.19
N LYS A 547 6.49 9.75 0.94
CA LYS A 547 5.72 9.67 2.19
C LYS A 547 6.23 10.67 3.24
N GLN A 548 7.56 10.76 3.42
CA GLN A 548 8.17 11.71 4.35
C GLN A 548 7.93 13.17 3.95
N GLN A 549 8.05 13.49 2.66
CA GLN A 549 7.76 14.82 2.14
C GLN A 549 6.29 15.19 2.36
N LEU A 550 5.35 14.27 2.11
CA LEU A 550 3.93 14.47 2.37
C LEU A 550 3.67 14.74 3.86
N ARG A 551 4.28 13.95 4.75
CA ARG A 551 4.20 14.14 6.21
C ARG A 551 4.70 15.54 6.60
N GLN A 552 5.81 16.01 6.04
CA GLN A 552 6.34 17.34 6.32
C GLN A 552 5.42 18.45 5.80
N GLN A 553 4.82 18.28 4.62
CA GLN A 553 3.83 19.23 4.07
C GLN A 553 2.57 19.32 4.93
N LEU A 554 2.06 18.19 5.41
CA LEU A 554 0.92 18.14 6.32
C LEU A 554 1.25 18.78 7.67
N SER A 555 2.43 18.52 8.23
CA SER A 555 2.91 19.16 9.47
C SER A 555 3.02 20.69 9.32
N ASN A 556 3.60 21.17 8.23
CA ASN A 556 3.68 22.62 7.97
C ASN A 556 2.30 23.27 7.80
N THR A 557 1.29 22.50 7.38
CA THR A 557 -0.09 22.98 7.27
C THR A 557 -0.74 23.05 8.64
N LEU A 558 -0.45 22.09 9.52
CA LEU A 558 -0.88 22.12 10.91
C LEU A 558 -0.29 23.33 11.66
N ASP A 559 0.98 23.69 11.44
CA ASP A 559 1.61 24.84 12.12
C ASP A 559 1.02 26.21 11.70
N LYS A 560 0.27 26.25 10.59
CA LYS A 560 -0.45 27.44 10.12
C LYS A 560 -1.83 27.59 10.76
N TRP A 561 -2.32 26.57 11.45
CA TRP A 561 -3.62 26.50 12.12
C TRP A 561 -3.44 26.60 13.64
#